data_AF-A0A916RHL9-F1
#
_entry.id   AF-A0A916RHL9-F1
#
_cell.length_a   1.000
_cell.length_b   1.000
_cell.length_c   1.000
_cell.angle_alpha   90.00
_cell.angle_beta   90.00
_cell.angle_gamma   90.00
#
_symmetry.space_group_name_H-M   'P 1'
#
loop_
_entity.id
_entity.type
_entity.pdbx_description
1 polymer ?
#
loop_
_entity_poly.entity_id
_entity_poly.type
_entity_poly.pdbx_seq_one_letter_code
_entity_poly.pdbx_strand_id
1 'polypeptide(L)'
;MVRAAVQRESVDGTADDVPHRHRVPLGLVMLAQGWITQSQLRTALDAQRAHGTGRIGDWLVAECGVGAERVTRGLSVQWNCPVLTTEGFSPEAMALVMPRIFVEEFGLLPLRVAGSRILYLGFQDRRDSSVALALEQMTELRVESGLLGETQFASVREKLLGCEGVPVKSGNVEDLDSLSARITAALEQKQPVASRLLRVRGYFWLRMWLEASALGRSGNLPASGEDLMDYVFSIGARA
;
A
#
# COMPACT_ATOMS: atom_id res chain seq x y z
N MET A 1 24.42 15.12 5.76
CA MET A 1 23.42 14.27 6.45
C MET A 1 22.39 13.70 5.48
N VAL A 2 21.71 14.54 4.67
CA VAL A 2 20.69 14.09 3.68
C VAL A 2 21.19 13.03 2.71
N ARG A 3 22.38 13.24 2.09
CA ARG A 3 22.96 12.27 1.14
C ARG A 3 23.12 10.86 1.73
N ALA A 4 23.53 10.75 2.99
CA ALA A 4 23.67 9.47 3.67
C ALA A 4 22.31 8.81 3.97
N ALA A 5 21.26 9.61 4.24
CA ALA A 5 19.89 9.10 4.39
C ALA A 5 19.36 8.57 3.05
N VAL A 6 19.52 9.32 1.96
CA VAL A 6 19.14 8.89 0.60
C VAL A 6 19.87 7.60 0.19
N GLN A 7 21.17 7.51 0.47
CA GLN A 7 21.96 6.30 0.19
C GLN A 7 21.46 5.08 0.96
N ARG A 8 21.12 5.24 2.24
CA ARG A 8 20.57 4.15 3.07
C ARG A 8 19.28 3.60 2.47
N GLU A 9 18.35 4.47 2.13
CA GLU A 9 17.06 4.10 1.53
C GLU A 9 17.23 3.54 0.11
N SER A 10 18.32 3.87 -0.58
CA SER A 10 18.64 3.29 -1.89
C SER A 10 19.14 1.84 -1.82
N VAL A 11 19.80 1.45 -0.73
CA VAL A 11 20.47 0.13 -0.60
C VAL A 11 19.49 -0.96 -0.15
N ASP A 12 18.47 -0.64 0.64
CA ASP A 12 17.46 -1.60 1.13
C ASP A 12 16.44 -2.07 0.07
N GLY A 13 16.68 -1.77 -1.21
CA GLY A 13 15.68 -1.82 -2.28
C GLY A 13 15.61 -3.08 -3.15
N THR A 14 16.18 -4.22 -2.78
CA THR A 14 16.04 -5.47 -3.57
C THR A 14 14.97 -6.42 -3.04
N ALA A 15 13.96 -5.90 -2.34
CA ALA A 15 12.69 -6.62 -2.14
C ALA A 15 11.67 -6.29 -3.25
N ASP A 16 12.07 -5.57 -4.31
CA ASP A 16 11.26 -5.42 -5.51
C ASP A 16 11.06 -6.79 -6.16
N ASP A 17 9.82 -7.24 -6.08
CA ASP A 17 9.19 -8.24 -6.94
C ASP A 17 10.02 -9.50 -7.23
N VAL A 18 10.53 -10.18 -6.19
CA VAL A 18 10.89 -11.59 -6.39
C VAL A 18 9.60 -12.31 -6.76
N PRO A 19 9.43 -12.82 -8.00
CA PRO A 19 8.27 -13.62 -8.32
C PRO A 19 8.26 -14.77 -7.32
N HIS A 20 7.19 -14.86 -6.54
CA HIS A 20 7.10 -15.83 -5.46
C HIS A 20 6.91 -17.23 -6.05
N ARG A 21 8.00 -17.76 -6.59
CA ARG A 21 8.11 -18.96 -7.43
C ARG A 21 7.73 -20.25 -6.69
N HIS A 22 7.51 -20.14 -5.37
CA HIS A 22 7.15 -21.24 -4.48
C HIS A 22 5.74 -21.13 -3.89
N ARG A 23 4.92 -20.16 -4.31
CA ARG A 23 3.52 -20.10 -3.84
C ARG A 23 2.63 -21.03 -4.66
N VAL A 24 1.75 -21.73 -3.95
CA VAL A 24 0.68 -22.51 -4.57
C VAL A 24 -0.25 -21.55 -5.32
N PRO A 25 -0.51 -21.75 -6.62
CA PRO A 25 -1.46 -20.95 -7.38
C PRO A 25 -2.86 -20.94 -6.74
N LEU A 26 -3.55 -19.81 -6.81
CA LEU A 26 -4.88 -19.64 -6.21
C LEU A 26 -5.87 -20.72 -6.64
N GLY A 27 -5.91 -21.06 -7.93
CA GLY A 27 -6.77 -22.11 -8.46
C GLY A 27 -6.50 -23.48 -7.82
N LEU A 28 -5.24 -23.83 -7.54
CA LEU A 28 -4.90 -25.07 -6.85
C LEU A 28 -5.25 -25.01 -5.36
N VAL A 29 -5.07 -23.86 -4.71
CA VAL A 29 -5.53 -23.65 -3.33
C VAL A 29 -7.05 -23.89 -3.23
N MET A 30 -7.83 -23.27 -4.12
CA MET A 30 -9.30 -23.39 -4.11
C MET A 30 -9.77 -24.81 -4.47
N LEU A 31 -9.08 -25.49 -5.39
CA LEU A 31 -9.37 -26.89 -5.74
C LEU A 31 -9.09 -27.84 -4.58
N ALA A 32 -7.94 -27.68 -3.90
CA ALA A 32 -7.57 -28.51 -2.75
C ALA A 32 -8.55 -28.34 -1.57
N GLN A 33 -9.14 -27.16 -1.42
CA GLN A 33 -10.18 -26.88 -0.42
C GLN A 33 -11.59 -27.34 -0.83
N GLY A 34 -11.75 -27.85 -2.06
CA GLY A 34 -13.05 -28.27 -2.60
C GLY A 34 -14.01 -27.12 -2.91
N TRP A 35 -13.53 -25.88 -3.02
CA TRP A 35 -14.38 -24.70 -3.28
C TRP A 35 -14.71 -24.51 -4.75
N ILE A 36 -13.91 -25.13 -5.62
CA ILE A 36 -14.11 -25.21 -7.07
C ILE A 36 -13.85 -26.65 -7.54
N THR A 37 -14.39 -27.00 -8.69
CA THR A 37 -14.13 -28.27 -9.37
C THR A 37 -12.99 -28.15 -10.38
N GLN A 38 -12.42 -29.29 -10.79
CA GLN A 38 -11.42 -29.33 -11.86
C GLN A 38 -11.96 -28.76 -13.18
N SER A 39 -13.24 -29.01 -13.48
CA SER A 39 -13.91 -28.45 -14.66
C SER A 39 -13.97 -26.93 -14.61
N GLN A 40 -14.39 -26.35 -13.48
CA GLN A 40 -14.45 -24.90 -13.30
C GLN A 40 -13.06 -24.27 -13.41
N LEU A 41 -12.04 -24.88 -12.79
CA LEU A 41 -10.67 -24.39 -12.90
C LEU A 41 -10.18 -24.39 -14.37
N ARG A 42 -10.50 -25.44 -15.13
CA ARG A 42 -10.13 -25.53 -16.54
C ARG A 42 -10.82 -24.48 -17.38
N THR A 43 -12.14 -24.31 -17.22
CA THR A 43 -12.92 -23.27 -17.91
C THR A 43 -12.33 -21.88 -17.65
N ALA A 44 -12.04 -21.54 -16.39
CA ALA A 44 -11.48 -20.24 -16.03
C ALA A 44 -10.06 -20.03 -16.60
N LEU A 45 -9.22 -21.06 -16.61
CA LEU A 45 -7.87 -20.98 -17.22
C LEU A 45 -7.93 -20.81 -18.74
N ASP A 46 -8.84 -21.51 -19.41
CA ASP A 46 -9.01 -21.41 -20.86
C ASP A 46 -9.55 -20.01 -21.24
N ALA A 47 -10.48 -19.45 -20.46
CA ALA A 47 -10.93 -18.07 -20.60
C ALA A 47 -9.79 -17.05 -20.38
N GLN A 48 -9.01 -17.22 -19.30
CA GLN A 48 -7.85 -16.36 -19.02
C GLN A 48 -6.82 -16.37 -20.16
N ARG A 49 -6.53 -17.55 -20.72
CA ARG A 49 -5.60 -17.69 -21.85
C ARG A 49 -6.15 -17.05 -23.12
N ALA A 50 -7.44 -17.23 -23.40
CA ALA A 50 -8.08 -16.66 -24.57
C ALA A 50 -8.05 -15.12 -24.55
N HIS A 51 -8.17 -14.51 -23.37
CA HIS A 51 -8.15 -13.05 -23.21
C HIS A 51 -6.73 -12.49 -22.95
N GLY A 52 -5.78 -13.34 -22.57
CA GLY A 52 -4.39 -12.98 -22.30
C GLY A 52 -4.17 -12.09 -21.08
N THR A 53 -5.22 -11.76 -20.31
CA THR A 53 -5.19 -10.81 -19.18
C THR A 53 -6.17 -11.23 -18.07
N GLY A 54 -6.15 -10.51 -16.95
CA GLY A 54 -7.07 -10.72 -15.81
C GLY A 54 -6.61 -11.79 -14.82
N ARG A 55 -7.11 -11.72 -13.58
CA ARG A 55 -6.73 -12.66 -12.51
C ARG A 55 -7.60 -13.91 -12.61
N ILE A 56 -7.04 -15.06 -12.26
CA ILE A 56 -7.80 -16.33 -12.28
C ILE A 56 -9.05 -16.30 -11.38
N GLY A 57 -9.00 -15.54 -10.28
CA GLY A 57 -10.15 -15.33 -9.40
C GLY A 57 -11.32 -14.65 -10.12
N ASP A 58 -11.04 -13.62 -10.91
CA ASP A 58 -12.05 -12.87 -11.67
C ASP A 58 -12.74 -13.79 -12.70
N TRP A 59 -11.94 -14.62 -13.40
CA TRP A 59 -12.46 -15.61 -14.34
C TRP A 59 -13.28 -16.71 -13.67
N LEU A 60 -12.91 -17.15 -12.46
CA LEU A 60 -13.73 -18.10 -11.69
C LEU A 60 -15.08 -17.50 -11.27
N VAL A 61 -15.13 -16.20 -10.97
CA VAL A 61 -16.39 -15.50 -10.67
C VAL A 61 -17.23 -15.39 -11.94
N ALA A 62 -16.64 -14.84 -13.01
CA ALA A 62 -17.35 -14.53 -14.25
C ALA A 62 -17.84 -15.78 -15.00
N GLU A 63 -17.00 -16.80 -15.16
CA GLU A 63 -17.29 -17.96 -16.03
C GLU A 63 -17.91 -19.13 -15.27
N CYS A 64 -17.68 -19.20 -13.95
CA CYS A 64 -18.03 -20.38 -13.15
C CYS A 64 -19.00 -20.09 -12.00
N GLY A 65 -19.42 -18.83 -11.81
CA GLY A 65 -20.33 -18.40 -10.76
C GLY A 65 -19.77 -18.61 -9.34
N VAL A 66 -18.44 -18.65 -9.20
CA VAL A 66 -17.79 -18.76 -7.89
C VAL A 66 -17.99 -17.44 -7.15
N GLY A 67 -18.44 -17.48 -5.90
CA GLY A 67 -18.60 -16.27 -5.10
C GLY A 67 -17.27 -15.55 -4.86
N ALA A 68 -17.25 -14.21 -4.99
CA ALA A 68 -16.07 -13.38 -4.80
C ALA A 68 -15.48 -13.49 -3.37
N GLU A 69 -16.33 -13.80 -2.38
CA GLU A 69 -15.91 -14.10 -1.02
C GLU A 69 -15.04 -15.36 -0.93
N ARG A 70 -15.30 -16.37 -1.77
CA ARG A 70 -14.46 -17.58 -1.83
C ARG A 70 -13.11 -17.29 -2.45
N VAL A 71 -13.05 -16.42 -3.47
CA VAL A 71 -11.80 -15.96 -4.07
C VAL A 71 -10.96 -15.22 -3.03
N THR A 72 -11.57 -14.27 -2.30
CA THR A 72 -10.92 -13.52 -1.21
C THR A 72 -10.40 -14.46 -0.12
N ARG A 73 -11.20 -15.45 0.27
CA ARG A 73 -10.79 -16.49 1.23
C ARG A 73 -9.64 -17.35 0.71
N GLY A 74 -9.63 -17.68 -0.59
CA GLY A 74 -8.55 -18.41 -1.24
C GLY A 74 -7.24 -17.63 -1.22
N LEU A 75 -7.31 -16.33 -1.49
CA LEU A 75 -6.16 -15.43 -1.34
C LEU A 75 -5.70 -15.37 0.12
N SER A 76 -6.62 -15.27 1.09
CA SER A 76 -6.27 -15.27 2.52
C SER A 76 -5.46 -16.50 2.92
N VAL A 77 -5.85 -17.69 2.45
CA VAL A 77 -5.10 -18.93 2.66
C VAL A 77 -3.75 -18.90 1.91
N GLN A 78 -3.75 -18.48 0.64
CA GLN A 78 -2.53 -18.40 -0.19
C GLN A 78 -1.46 -17.48 0.41
N TRP A 79 -1.88 -16.38 1.03
CA TRP A 79 -1.03 -15.35 1.59
C TRP A 79 -0.82 -15.48 3.10
N ASN A 80 -1.45 -16.47 3.74
CA ASN A 80 -1.47 -16.65 5.19
C ASN A 80 -1.76 -15.34 5.94
N CYS A 81 -2.85 -14.67 5.56
CA CYS A 81 -3.23 -13.38 6.13
C CYS A 81 -4.74 -13.31 6.33
N PRO A 82 -5.24 -12.54 7.31
CA PRO A 82 -6.67 -12.44 7.59
C PRO A 82 -7.41 -11.68 6.49
N VAL A 83 -8.72 -11.95 6.37
CA VAL A 83 -9.65 -11.05 5.69
C VAL A 83 -10.08 -9.99 6.70
N LEU A 84 -9.86 -8.72 6.38
CA LEU A 84 -10.18 -7.59 7.25
C LEU A 84 -11.60 -7.08 6.99
N THR A 85 -12.15 -6.39 7.98
CA THR A 85 -13.41 -5.66 7.87
C THR A 85 -13.14 -4.16 7.77
N THR A 86 -14.12 -3.42 7.25
CA THR A 86 -14.11 -1.95 7.15
C THR A 86 -14.71 -1.28 8.39
N GLU A 87 -14.99 -2.04 9.45
CA GLU A 87 -15.50 -1.51 10.70
C GLU A 87 -14.50 -0.53 11.33
N GLY A 88 -15.00 0.61 11.80
CA GLY A 88 -14.17 1.67 12.36
C GLY A 88 -13.35 2.46 11.34
N PHE A 89 -13.63 2.32 10.04
CA PHE A 89 -13.01 3.13 9.00
C PHE A 89 -13.46 4.59 9.07
N SER A 90 -12.49 5.49 9.27
CA SER A 90 -12.65 6.94 9.13
C SER A 90 -11.84 7.41 7.92
N PRO A 91 -12.49 7.76 6.80
CA PRO A 91 -11.81 8.23 5.59
C PRO A 91 -10.86 9.39 5.85
N GLU A 92 -11.29 10.38 6.64
CA GLU A 92 -10.57 11.63 6.89
C GLU A 92 -9.27 11.37 7.65
N ALA A 93 -9.34 10.56 8.73
CA ALA A 93 -8.15 10.20 9.49
C ALA A 93 -7.18 9.33 8.66
N MET A 94 -7.74 8.41 7.87
CA MET A 94 -6.95 7.50 7.05
C MET A 94 -6.28 8.20 5.85
N ALA A 95 -6.85 9.30 5.35
CA ALA A 95 -6.26 10.10 4.27
C ALA A 95 -4.95 10.78 4.68
N LEU A 96 -4.70 10.94 5.99
CA LEU A 96 -3.48 11.51 6.53
C LEU A 96 -2.34 10.49 6.68
N VAL A 97 -2.64 9.19 6.58
CA VAL A 97 -1.67 8.12 6.80
C VAL A 97 -0.60 8.10 5.73
N MET A 98 -0.97 8.30 4.46
CA MET A 98 -0.06 8.17 3.33
C MET A 98 -0.48 9.05 2.14
N PRO A 99 0.45 9.38 1.23
CA PRO A 99 0.15 10.06 -0.02
C PRO A 99 -0.90 9.32 -0.87
N ARG A 100 -1.81 10.09 -1.45
CA ARG A 100 -2.87 9.61 -2.36
C ARG A 100 -2.36 8.65 -3.45
N ILE A 101 -1.20 8.96 -4.04
CA ILE A 101 -0.58 8.17 -5.10
C ILE A 101 -0.31 6.72 -4.68
N PHE A 102 -0.07 6.44 -3.39
CA PHE A 102 0.15 5.06 -2.92
C PHE A 102 -1.14 4.24 -2.92
N VAL A 103 -2.27 4.86 -2.57
CA VAL A 103 -3.59 4.24 -2.69
C VAL A 103 -3.96 4.00 -4.16
N GLU A 104 -3.56 4.92 -5.04
CA GLU A 104 -3.87 4.82 -6.46
C GLU A 104 -3.08 3.71 -7.15
N GLU A 105 -1.79 3.60 -6.84
CA GLU A 105 -0.83 2.75 -7.55
C GLU A 105 -0.62 1.37 -6.91
N PHE A 106 -0.80 1.22 -5.59
CA PHE A 106 -0.30 0.03 -4.89
C PHE A 106 -1.34 -1.02 -4.51
N GLY A 107 -2.63 -0.76 -4.75
CA GLY A 107 -3.70 -1.71 -4.41
C GLY A 107 -3.80 -1.98 -2.91
N LEU A 108 -3.57 -0.96 -2.09
CA LEU A 108 -3.64 -1.00 -0.63
C LEU A 108 -4.32 0.24 -0.04
N LEU A 109 -4.89 0.08 1.15
CA LEU A 109 -5.69 1.10 1.83
C LEU A 109 -5.48 1.03 3.36
N PRO A 110 -5.20 2.15 4.03
CA PRO A 110 -5.30 2.23 5.48
C PRO A 110 -6.77 2.15 5.91
N LEU A 111 -7.07 1.28 6.89
CA LEU A 111 -8.46 0.99 7.31
C LEU A 111 -8.82 1.61 8.66
N ARG A 112 -7.96 1.49 9.66
CA ARG A 112 -8.19 2.07 11.00
C ARG A 112 -6.93 2.01 11.83
N VAL A 113 -6.91 2.78 12.91
CA VAL A 113 -5.96 2.59 14.01
C VAL A 113 -6.70 2.04 15.22
N ALA A 114 -6.25 0.90 15.74
CA ALA A 114 -6.78 0.30 16.95
C ALA A 114 -5.85 0.56 18.14
N GLY A 115 -6.43 0.97 19.27
CA GLY A 115 -5.73 1.19 20.54
C GLY A 115 -4.55 2.15 20.45
N SER A 116 -4.57 3.08 19.49
CA SER A 116 -3.47 4.03 19.21
C SER A 116 -2.10 3.36 19.01
N ARG A 117 -2.07 2.14 18.45
CA ARG A 117 -0.81 1.40 18.26
C ARG A 117 -0.76 0.55 17.00
N ILE A 118 -1.92 0.11 16.49
CA ILE A 118 -1.98 -0.82 15.37
C ILE A 118 -2.73 -0.17 14.22
N LEU A 119 -2.03 0.08 13.11
CA LEU A 119 -2.61 0.46 11.82
C LEU A 119 -3.01 -0.81 11.06
N TYR A 120 -4.29 -0.95 10.73
CA TYR A 120 -4.76 -2.00 9.85
C TYR A 120 -4.62 -1.58 8.39
N LEU A 121 -3.92 -2.40 7.60
CA LEU A 121 -3.65 -2.15 6.19
C LEU A 121 -4.33 -3.24 5.34
N GLY A 122 -5.30 -2.82 4.53
CA GLY A 122 -6.02 -3.70 3.60
C GLY A 122 -5.34 -3.74 2.24
N PHE A 123 -5.17 -4.93 1.69
CA PHE A 123 -4.70 -5.16 0.32
C PHE A 123 -5.83 -5.74 -0.54
N GLN A 124 -5.84 -5.42 -1.83
CA GLN A 124 -6.82 -5.96 -2.76
C GLN A 124 -6.56 -7.45 -3.05
N ASP A 125 -5.31 -7.78 -3.43
CA ASP A 125 -4.98 -9.14 -3.90
C ASP A 125 -3.76 -9.76 -3.22
N ARG A 126 -2.71 -8.96 -3.07
CA ARG A 126 -1.37 -9.39 -2.66
C ARG A 126 -0.90 -8.56 -1.49
N ARG A 127 -0.48 -9.24 -0.43
CA ARG A 127 0.20 -8.58 0.68
C ARG A 127 1.59 -8.13 0.25
N ASP A 128 1.94 -6.89 0.60
CA ASP A 128 3.26 -6.32 0.39
C ASP A 128 3.87 -5.91 1.73
N SER A 129 4.85 -6.69 2.20
CA SER A 129 5.53 -6.42 3.46
C SER A 129 6.45 -5.20 3.41
N SER A 130 6.93 -4.81 2.23
CA SER A 130 7.81 -3.65 2.09
C SER A 130 7.05 -2.35 2.37
N VAL A 131 5.84 -2.23 1.82
CA VAL A 131 4.99 -1.06 2.07
C VAL A 131 4.48 -1.05 3.51
N ALA A 132 4.14 -2.21 4.07
CA ALA A 132 3.77 -2.31 5.48
C ALA A 132 4.89 -1.79 6.39
N LEU A 133 6.13 -2.25 6.20
CA LEU A 133 7.29 -1.81 6.98
C LEU A 133 7.54 -0.30 6.83
N ALA A 134 7.47 0.23 5.60
CA ALA A 134 7.65 1.66 5.39
C ALA A 134 6.56 2.48 6.11
N LEU A 135 5.32 1.99 6.15
CA LEU A 135 4.26 2.63 6.93
C LEU A 135 4.48 2.52 8.44
N GLU A 136 5.00 1.39 8.93
CA GLU A 136 5.39 1.26 10.34
C GLU A 136 6.45 2.29 10.72
N GLN A 137 7.49 2.41 9.90
CA GLN A 137 8.55 3.40 10.11
C GLN A 137 8.03 4.83 9.97
N MET A 138 7.14 5.10 9.01
CA MET A 138 6.61 6.45 8.80
C MET A 138 5.66 6.90 9.89
N THR A 139 4.83 6.00 10.42
CA THR A 139 3.76 6.33 11.37
C THR A 139 4.10 5.99 12.82
N GLU A 140 5.15 5.21 13.05
CA GLU A 140 5.48 4.60 14.35
C GLU A 140 4.37 3.68 14.90
N LEU A 141 3.41 3.29 14.06
CA LEU A 141 2.37 2.32 14.37
C LEU A 141 2.81 0.95 13.90
N ARG A 142 2.51 -0.09 14.67
CA ARG A 142 2.59 -1.46 14.16
C ARG A 142 1.57 -1.64 13.04
N VAL A 143 1.94 -2.29 11.94
CA VAL A 143 1.05 -2.52 10.81
C VAL A 143 0.58 -3.97 10.81
N GLU A 144 -0.74 -4.15 10.89
CA GLU A 144 -1.38 -5.45 10.68
C GLU A 144 -2.03 -5.48 9.31
N SER A 145 -1.53 -6.38 8.47
CA SER A 145 -1.91 -6.47 7.06
C SER A 145 -2.87 -7.63 6.80
N GLY A 146 -3.87 -7.39 5.97
CA GLY A 146 -4.79 -8.43 5.51
C GLY A 146 -5.47 -8.06 4.20
N LEU A 147 -6.35 -8.93 3.72
CA LEU A 147 -7.07 -8.74 2.46
C LEU A 147 -8.43 -8.10 2.72
N LEU A 148 -8.91 -7.34 1.73
CA LEU A 148 -10.26 -6.80 1.72
C LEU A 148 -11.02 -7.38 0.52
N GLY A 149 -12.31 -7.67 0.69
CA GLY A 149 -13.13 -8.10 -0.44
C GLY A 149 -13.21 -6.99 -1.50
N GLU A 150 -13.31 -7.36 -2.78
CA GLU A 150 -13.21 -6.42 -3.91
C GLU A 150 -14.19 -5.25 -3.82
N THR A 151 -15.46 -5.52 -3.51
CA THR A 151 -16.49 -4.47 -3.35
C THR A 151 -16.19 -3.53 -2.17
N GLN A 152 -15.69 -4.08 -1.06
CA GLN A 152 -15.29 -3.30 0.11
C GLN A 152 -14.06 -2.45 -0.21
N PHE A 153 -13.07 -3.02 -0.91
CA PHE A 153 -11.86 -2.33 -1.32
C PHE A 153 -12.20 -1.13 -2.22
N ALA A 154 -13.02 -1.34 -3.24
CA ALA A 154 -13.48 -0.27 -4.13
C ALA A 154 -14.21 0.84 -3.36
N SER A 155 -15.14 0.48 -2.47
CA SER A 155 -15.89 1.46 -1.67
C SER A 155 -15.02 2.26 -0.70
N VAL A 156 -14.07 1.61 -0.03
CA VAL A 156 -13.12 2.27 0.88
C VAL A 156 -12.19 3.19 0.08
N ARG A 157 -11.67 2.72 -1.05
CA ARG A 157 -10.79 3.51 -1.93
C ARG A 157 -11.48 4.76 -2.43
N GLU A 158 -12.71 4.65 -2.91
CA GLU A 158 -13.50 5.80 -3.37
C GLU A 158 -13.66 6.85 -2.26
N LYS A 159 -14.10 6.42 -1.07
CA LYS A 159 -14.28 7.31 0.08
C LYS A 159 -12.97 7.97 0.50
N LEU A 160 -11.90 7.19 0.59
CA LEU A 160 -10.57 7.68 0.99
C LEU A 160 -10.03 8.72 0.02
N LEU A 161 -10.15 8.45 -1.29
CA LEU A 161 -9.73 9.37 -2.35
C LEU A 161 -10.64 10.59 -2.47
N GLY A 162 -11.81 10.59 -1.84
CA GLY A 162 -12.68 11.76 -1.72
C GLY A 162 -12.28 12.73 -0.62
N CYS A 163 -11.40 12.34 0.30
CA CYS A 163 -10.95 13.17 1.41
C CYS A 163 -9.67 13.95 1.06
N GLU A 164 -9.51 15.10 1.71
CA GLU A 164 -8.25 15.83 1.66
C GLU A 164 -7.19 15.12 2.53
N GLY A 165 -6.07 14.77 1.90
CA GLY A 165 -4.91 14.19 2.58
C GLY A 165 -3.87 15.25 2.93
N VAL A 166 -2.69 14.79 3.36
CA VAL A 166 -1.53 15.65 3.54
C VAL A 166 -1.15 16.28 2.18
N PRO A 167 -0.87 17.60 2.10
CA PRO A 167 -0.39 18.22 0.88
C PRO A 167 0.87 17.52 0.34
N VAL A 168 0.84 17.12 -0.93
CA VAL A 168 1.95 16.36 -1.56
C VAL A 168 2.56 17.14 -2.71
N LYS A 169 3.90 17.23 -2.75
CA LYS A 169 4.66 17.63 -3.95
C LYS A 169 5.34 16.41 -4.56
N SER A 170 4.91 16.04 -5.76
CA SER A 170 5.53 14.97 -6.52
C SER A 170 6.62 15.50 -7.46
N GLY A 171 7.61 14.66 -7.77
CA GLY A 171 8.66 15.02 -8.73
C GLY A 171 9.45 13.83 -9.24
N ASN A 172 10.01 13.98 -10.44
CA ASN A 172 11.01 13.06 -10.97
C ASN A 172 12.40 13.70 -10.85
N VAL A 173 13.40 12.89 -10.51
CA VAL A 173 14.81 13.29 -10.44
C VAL A 173 15.66 12.29 -11.21
N GLU A 174 16.74 12.77 -11.80
CA GLU A 174 17.60 11.95 -12.66
C GLU A 174 18.38 10.91 -11.86
N ASP A 175 18.87 11.30 -10.68
CA ASP A 175 19.73 10.47 -9.84
C ASP A 175 19.59 10.78 -8.33
N LEU A 176 20.34 10.04 -7.52
CA LEU A 176 20.35 10.17 -6.05
C LEU A 176 20.95 11.50 -5.57
N ASP A 177 21.85 12.11 -6.33
CA ASP A 177 22.46 13.38 -5.95
C ASP A 177 21.48 14.54 -6.17
N SER A 178 20.75 14.51 -7.28
CA SER A 178 19.62 15.40 -7.57
C SER A 178 18.50 15.25 -6.54
N LEU A 179 18.19 14.01 -6.13
CA LEU A 179 17.26 13.74 -5.03
C LEU A 179 17.74 14.40 -3.73
N SER A 180 19.00 14.19 -3.37
CA SER A 180 19.60 14.74 -2.16
C SER A 180 19.57 16.27 -2.14
N ALA A 181 19.85 16.91 -3.28
CA ALA A 181 19.79 18.36 -3.43
C ALA A 181 18.35 18.89 -3.25
N ARG A 182 17.35 18.24 -3.87
CA ARG A 182 15.94 18.63 -3.74
C ARG A 182 15.43 18.50 -2.31
N ILE A 183 15.77 17.39 -1.63
CA ILE A 183 15.39 17.19 -0.23
C ILE A 183 16.05 18.24 0.65
N THR A 184 17.34 18.53 0.43
CA THR A 184 18.07 19.56 1.20
C THR A 184 17.40 20.94 1.04
N ALA A 185 17.11 21.36 -0.19
CA ALA A 185 16.42 22.61 -0.45
C ALA A 185 15.02 22.67 0.18
N ALA A 186 14.27 21.57 0.17
CA ALA A 186 12.96 21.49 0.81
C ALA A 186 13.05 21.67 2.34
N LEU A 187 14.03 21.02 2.98
CA LEU A 187 14.27 21.12 4.43
C LEU A 187 14.72 22.53 4.82
N GLU A 188 15.61 23.16 4.03
CA GLU A 188 16.08 24.52 4.28
C GLU A 188 14.95 25.55 4.12
N GLN A 189 14.09 25.37 3.11
CA GLN A 189 12.97 26.27 2.85
C GLN A 189 11.87 26.14 3.92
N LYS A 190 11.56 24.91 4.35
CA LYS A 190 10.42 24.63 5.23
C LYS A 190 10.78 24.62 6.71
N GLN A 191 12.05 24.40 7.04
CA GLN A 191 12.57 24.32 8.41
C GLN A 191 11.66 23.50 9.35
N PRO A 192 11.36 22.24 9.00
CA PRO A 192 10.42 21.45 9.77
C PRO A 192 10.99 21.10 11.15
N VAL A 193 10.11 20.94 12.14
CA VAL A 193 10.47 20.47 13.49
C VAL A 193 10.94 19.01 13.44
N ALA A 194 10.40 18.22 12.52
CA ALA A 194 10.87 16.86 12.24
C ALA A 194 10.68 16.50 10.77
N SER A 195 11.47 15.55 10.29
CA SER A 195 11.28 14.96 8.97
C SER A 195 11.66 13.49 8.95
N ARG A 196 11.07 12.75 8.01
CA ARG A 196 11.35 11.33 7.81
C ARG A 196 11.32 11.01 6.33
N LEU A 197 12.35 10.29 5.88
CA LEU A 197 12.52 9.87 4.50
C LEU A 197 12.56 8.34 4.46
N LEU A 198 11.74 7.74 3.60
CA LEU A 198 11.69 6.29 3.41
C LEU A 198 11.55 5.94 1.93
N ARG A 199 12.10 4.80 1.52
CA ARG A 199 11.77 4.21 0.21
C ARG A 199 10.52 3.36 0.29
N VAL A 200 9.60 3.58 -0.64
CA VAL A 200 8.38 2.79 -0.82
C VAL A 200 8.31 2.33 -2.27
N ARG A 201 8.67 1.07 -2.53
CA ARG A 201 8.84 0.52 -3.89
C ARG A 201 9.77 1.42 -4.73
N GLY A 202 9.28 1.92 -5.86
CA GLY A 202 10.00 2.84 -6.76
C GLY A 202 9.95 4.32 -6.38
N TYR A 203 9.49 4.68 -5.17
CA TYR A 203 9.40 6.06 -4.71
C TYR A 203 10.21 6.34 -3.44
N PHE A 204 10.62 7.58 -3.28
CA PHE A 204 11.13 8.15 -2.04
C PHE A 204 10.06 9.07 -1.45
N TRP A 205 9.60 8.74 -0.25
CA TRP A 205 8.62 9.50 0.50
C TRP A 205 9.29 10.27 1.63
N LEU A 206 9.29 11.59 1.52
CA LEU A 206 9.67 12.49 2.60
C LEU A 206 8.41 13.07 3.22
N ARG A 207 8.22 12.86 4.52
CA ARG A 207 7.23 13.58 5.32
C ARG A 207 7.91 14.60 6.22
N MET A 208 7.33 15.78 6.32
CA MET A 208 7.79 16.87 7.19
C MET A 208 6.66 17.31 8.12
N TRP A 209 7.03 17.55 9.38
CA TRP A 209 6.18 18.11 10.42
C TRP A 209 6.61 19.55 10.66
N LEU A 210 5.74 20.50 10.34
CA LEU A 210 6.05 21.94 10.39
C LEU A 210 5.86 22.52 11.79
N GLU A 211 4.98 21.93 12.60
CA GLU A 211 4.74 22.33 13.98
C GLU A 211 4.85 21.13 14.94
N ALA A 212 5.13 21.41 16.21
CA ALA A 212 5.23 20.38 17.25
C ALA A 212 3.86 19.74 17.60
N SER A 213 2.76 20.46 17.35
CA SER A 213 1.38 19.96 17.45
C SER A 213 1.10 18.81 16.47
N ALA A 214 1.74 18.85 15.30
CA ALA A 214 1.60 17.87 14.22
C ALA A 214 2.31 16.55 14.53
N LEU A 215 3.32 16.59 15.40
CA LEU A 215 3.93 15.41 16.00
C LEU A 215 2.89 14.82 16.97
N GLY A 216 1.96 14.05 16.42
CA GLY A 216 1.04 13.26 17.23
C GLY A 216 1.81 12.55 18.34
N ARG A 217 1.24 12.48 19.56
CA ARG A 217 1.84 11.66 20.62
C ARG A 217 2.06 10.26 20.06
N SER A 218 3.26 9.68 20.22
CA SER A 218 3.63 8.39 19.63
C SER A 218 2.47 7.40 19.69
N GLY A 219 2.01 6.94 18.53
CA GLY A 219 0.83 6.08 18.42
C GLY A 219 -0.47 6.76 17.94
N ASN A 220 -0.49 8.07 17.73
CA ASN A 220 -1.64 8.76 17.15
C ASN A 220 -1.31 9.32 15.77
N LEU A 221 -2.26 9.13 14.85
CA LEU A 221 -2.27 9.85 13.57
C LEU A 221 -2.41 11.35 13.82
N PRO A 222 -1.87 12.18 12.92
CA PRO A 222 -2.08 13.62 12.96
C PRO A 222 -3.58 13.94 12.91
N ALA A 223 -3.99 15.00 13.61
CA ALA A 223 -5.39 15.42 13.66
C ALA A 223 -5.82 16.19 12.39
N SER A 224 -4.87 16.84 11.72
CA SER A 224 -5.08 17.56 10.46
C SER A 224 -3.84 17.44 9.55
N GLY A 225 -4.02 17.76 8.27
CA GLY A 225 -2.94 17.82 7.28
C GLY A 225 -2.24 19.18 7.17
N GLU A 226 -2.71 20.21 7.89
CA GLU A 226 -2.25 21.61 7.72
C GLU A 226 -0.77 21.80 8.05
N ASP A 227 -0.30 21.15 9.13
CA ASP A 227 1.07 21.24 9.62
C ASP A 227 1.97 20.11 9.09
N LEU A 228 1.51 19.43 8.04
CA LEU A 228 2.22 18.33 7.39
C LEU A 228 2.50 18.67 5.93
N MET A 229 3.60 18.15 5.42
CA MET A 229 3.94 18.25 4.01
C MET A 229 4.63 16.98 3.57
N ASP A 230 4.10 16.37 2.51
CA ASP A 230 4.70 15.22 1.88
C ASP A 230 5.41 15.63 0.58
N TYR A 231 6.55 15.01 0.32
CA TYR A 231 7.19 14.99 -0.98
C TYR A 231 7.35 13.55 -1.44
N VAL A 232 6.99 13.28 -2.69
CA VAL A 232 7.10 11.95 -3.29
C VAL A 232 7.95 12.05 -4.55
N PHE A 233 9.15 11.48 -4.50
CA PHE A 233 10.08 11.48 -5.62
C PHE A 233 10.16 10.10 -6.28
N SER A 234 10.36 10.09 -7.58
CA SER A 234 10.81 8.89 -8.32
C SER A 234 12.15 9.19 -8.98
N ILE A 235 12.99 8.17 -9.16
CA ILE A 235 14.30 8.31 -9.81
C ILE A 235 14.25 7.68 -11.21
N GLY A 236 14.75 8.41 -12.19
CA GLY A 236 14.86 7.96 -13.58
C GLY A 236 13.59 8.20 -14.39
N ALA A 237 13.68 8.00 -15.71
CA ALA A 237 12.53 8.12 -16.59
C ALA A 237 11.52 6.99 -16.28
N ARG A 238 10.42 7.35 -15.61
CA ARG A 238 9.22 6.53 -15.74
C ARG A 238 8.74 6.68 -17.17
N ALA A 239 9.00 5.64 -17.96
CA ALA A 239 8.37 5.43 -19.26
C ALA A 239 6.87 5.20 -19.07
#